data_AF-A0A9D5GY05-F1
#
_entry.id   AF-A0A9D5GY05-F1
#
_cell.length_a   1.000
_cell.length_b   1.000
_cell.length_c   1.000
_cell.angle_alpha   90.00
_cell.angle_beta   90.00
_cell.angle_gamma   90.00
#
_symmetry.space_group_name_H-M   'P 1'
#
loop_
_entity.id
_entity.type
_entity.pdbx_description
1 polymer ?
#
loop_
_entity_poly.entity_id
_entity_poly.type
_entity_poly.pdbx_seq_one_letter_code
_entity_poly.pdbx_strand_id
1 'polypeptide(L)'
;MKITLLAFILLFAFLSSQPLLGAADASNDQVVDILGKKLRADANYYILPVLPIHKCGPYEKCRSSGSSLALASIGRKTCPLDVVVVDKYQGLPLTFTPVNPNKGVIRVSTDLNIKFASRPTCLHHSMVWKLDSFDVYKRQWFVTTGGVIRVSTDLNIKFASRPTCLHHSM
;
A
#
# COMPACT_ATOMS: atom_id res chain seq x y z
N MET A 1 -47.11 33.47 -31.93
CA MET A 1 -47.13 32.49 -30.81
C MET A 1 -46.44 31.16 -31.13
N LYS A 2 -46.44 30.66 -32.39
CA LYS A 2 -45.83 29.35 -32.73
C LYS A 2 -44.29 29.35 -32.71
N ILE A 3 -43.65 30.40 -33.21
CA ILE A 3 -42.18 30.52 -33.30
C ILE A 3 -41.54 30.78 -31.92
N THR A 4 -42.22 31.54 -31.06
CA THR A 4 -41.80 31.81 -29.68
C THR A 4 -41.84 30.56 -28.80
N LEU A 5 -42.79 29.65 -29.04
CA LEU A 5 -42.88 28.37 -28.32
C LEU A 5 -41.73 27.43 -28.69
N LEU A 6 -41.37 27.36 -29.98
CA LEU A 6 -40.23 26.58 -30.46
C LEU A 6 -38.90 27.06 -29.89
N ALA A 7 -38.71 28.39 -29.80
CA ALA A 7 -37.51 28.97 -29.19
C ALA A 7 -37.38 28.60 -27.71
N PHE A 8 -38.50 28.60 -26.97
CA PHE A 8 -38.53 28.19 -25.56
C PHE A 8 -38.20 26.71 -25.36
N ILE A 9 -38.71 25.83 -26.24
CA ILE A 9 -38.45 24.38 -26.17
C ILE A 9 -36.98 24.08 -26.45
N LEU A 10 -36.37 24.74 -27.44
CA LEU A 10 -34.96 24.57 -27.76
C LEU A 10 -34.04 25.08 -26.63
N LEU A 11 -34.40 26.19 -25.99
CA LEU A 11 -33.65 26.73 -24.85
C LEU A 11 -33.68 25.77 -23.64
N PHE A 12 -34.84 25.17 -23.36
CA PHE A 12 -35.00 24.18 -22.30
C PHE A 12 -34.21 22.90 -22.56
N ALA A 13 -34.20 22.43 -23.82
CA ALA A 13 -33.40 21.27 -24.22
C ALA A 13 -31.89 21.53 -24.03
N PHE A 14 -31.41 22.72 -24.40
CA PHE A 14 -30.01 23.13 -24.26
C PHE A 14 -29.57 23.31 -22.80
N LEU A 15 -30.48 23.78 -21.92
CA LEU A 15 -30.24 23.90 -20.49
C LEU A 15 -30.30 22.54 -19.77
N SER A 16 -31.08 21.58 -20.29
CA SER A 16 -31.17 20.22 -19.73
C SER A 16 -29.97 19.34 -20.08
N SER A 17 -29.23 19.67 -21.15
CA SER A 17 -28.03 18.96 -21.57
C SER A 17 -26.76 19.44 -20.89
N GLN A 18 -26.82 19.81 -19.60
CA GLN A 18 -25.58 19.86 -18.83
C GLN A 18 -25.03 18.43 -18.79
N PRO A 19 -23.81 18.18 -19.29
CA PRO A 19 -23.17 16.91 -19.01
C PRO A 19 -23.07 16.87 -17.49
N LEU A 20 -23.76 15.93 -16.87
CA LEU A 20 -23.50 15.54 -15.51
C LEU A 20 -22.08 14.99 -15.53
N LEU A 21 -21.10 15.90 -15.41
CA LEU A 21 -19.74 15.58 -15.09
C LEU A 21 -19.84 14.99 -13.69
N GLY A 22 -20.15 13.70 -13.63
CA GLY A 22 -20.03 12.93 -12.40
C GLY A 22 -18.64 13.24 -11.90
N ALA A 23 -18.56 13.88 -10.74
CA ALA A 23 -17.30 14.17 -10.10
C ALA A 23 -16.57 12.84 -10.01
N ALA A 24 -15.58 12.64 -10.88
CA ALA A 24 -14.72 11.49 -10.79
C ALA A 24 -14.01 11.69 -9.45
N ASP A 25 -14.41 10.89 -8.46
CA ASP A 25 -13.84 10.93 -7.12
C ASP A 25 -12.32 11.01 -7.27
N ALA A 26 -11.74 12.09 -6.75
CA ALA A 26 -10.33 12.38 -6.93
C ALA A 26 -9.54 11.20 -6.37
N SER A 27 -9.04 10.35 -7.26
CA SER A 27 -8.40 9.11 -6.84
C SER A 27 -7.10 9.45 -6.13
N ASN A 28 -6.98 9.03 -4.86
CA ASN A 28 -5.78 9.25 -4.03
C ASN A 28 -4.46 9.04 -4.79
N ASP A 29 -3.43 9.80 -4.45
CA ASP A 29 -2.11 9.73 -5.09
C ASP A 29 -1.54 8.31 -5.18
N GLN A 30 -0.72 8.08 -6.19
CA GLN A 30 -0.10 6.78 -6.43
C GLN A 30 1.15 6.63 -5.57
N VAL A 31 1.32 5.46 -4.96
CA VAL A 31 2.58 5.13 -4.28
C VAL A 31 3.63 4.83 -5.35
N VAL A 32 4.84 5.36 -5.18
CA VAL A 32 5.98 5.16 -6.08
C VAL A 32 7.14 4.48 -5.36
N ASP A 33 7.91 3.70 -6.11
CA ASP A 33 9.18 3.12 -5.65
C ASP A 33 10.32 4.15 -5.66
N ILE A 34 11.51 3.77 -5.21
CA ILE A 34 12.71 4.63 -5.18
C ILE A 34 13.19 5.05 -6.57
N LEU A 35 12.71 4.42 -7.64
CA LEU A 35 13.00 4.80 -9.03
C LEU A 35 11.91 5.70 -9.61
N GLY A 36 10.94 6.14 -8.78
CA GLY A 36 9.81 6.96 -9.21
C GLY A 36 8.76 6.19 -10.00
N LYS A 37 8.81 4.85 -10.05
CA LYS A 37 7.84 4.03 -10.77
C LYS A 37 6.67 3.67 -9.87
N LYS A 38 5.49 3.56 -10.46
CA LYS A 38 4.24 3.22 -9.77
C LYS A 38 4.34 1.85 -9.12
N LEU A 39 3.93 1.76 -7.86
CA LEU A 39 3.81 0.51 -7.14
C LEU A 39 2.64 -0.31 -7.70
N ARG A 40 2.92 -1.54 -8.14
CA ARG A 40 1.97 -2.45 -8.77
C ARG A 40 1.48 -3.49 -7.78
N ALA A 41 0.22 -3.87 -7.92
CA ALA A 41 -0.32 -4.98 -7.16
C ALA A 41 0.45 -6.28 -7.51
N ASP A 42 0.66 -7.14 -6.52
CA ASP A 42 1.22 -8.49 -6.65
C ASP A 42 2.66 -8.58 -7.21
N ALA A 43 3.32 -7.45 -7.46
CA ALA A 43 4.74 -7.39 -7.76
C ALA A 43 5.59 -7.43 -6.47
N ASN A 44 6.81 -7.94 -6.58
CA ASN A 44 7.73 -8.11 -5.45
C ASN A 44 8.50 -6.81 -5.15
N TYR A 45 8.38 -6.36 -3.90
CA TYR A 45 9.08 -5.19 -3.38
C TYR A 45 9.81 -5.48 -2.08
N TYR A 46 10.84 -4.69 -1.80
CA TYR A 46 11.48 -4.61 -0.50
C TYR A 46 11.11 -3.28 0.15
N ILE A 47 10.76 -3.33 1.44
CA ILE A 47 10.61 -2.12 2.26
C ILE A 47 11.96 -1.80 2.89
N LEU A 48 12.41 -0.56 2.70
CA LEU A 48 13.67 -0.06 3.21
C LEU A 48 13.42 1.12 4.14
N PRO A 49 14.05 1.18 5.33
CA PRO A 49 13.95 2.36 6.18
C PRO A 49 14.46 3.59 5.46
N VAL A 50 13.73 4.69 5.61
CA VAL A 50 14.17 6.00 5.15
C VAL A 50 15.05 6.59 6.24
N LEU A 51 16.37 6.53 6.08
CA LEU A 51 17.30 7.26 6.95
C LEU A 51 17.08 8.78 6.80
N PRO A 52 17.49 9.61 7.80
CA PRO A 52 17.40 11.06 7.71
C PRO A 52 17.95 11.56 6.37
N ILE A 53 17.04 12.13 5.60
CA ILE A 53 17.17 12.43 4.19
C ILE A 53 18.03 13.69 4.06
N HIS A 54 19.32 13.54 3.87
CA HIS A 54 20.13 14.57 3.21
C HIS A 54 20.47 14.17 1.77
N LYS A 55 20.19 12.92 1.36
CA LYS A 55 20.66 12.36 0.09
C LYS A 55 19.66 11.46 -0.61
N CYS A 56 18.45 11.97 -0.84
CA CYS A 56 17.50 11.37 -1.79
C CYS A 56 17.14 12.47 -2.79
N GLY A 57 18.11 12.82 -3.64
CA GLY A 57 17.92 13.75 -4.75
C GLY A 57 17.69 13.00 -6.06
N PRO A 58 17.23 13.70 -7.12
CA PRO A 58 16.98 13.11 -8.45
C PRO A 58 18.24 12.49 -9.09
N TYR A 59 19.42 12.77 -8.54
CA TYR A 59 20.71 12.25 -8.97
C TYR A 59 21.48 11.47 -7.89
N GLU A 60 20.91 11.33 -6.68
CA GLU A 60 21.53 10.60 -5.58
C GLU A 60 20.77 9.31 -5.28
N LYS A 61 21.43 8.17 -5.49
CA LYS A 61 20.90 6.85 -5.12
C LYS A 61 20.59 6.86 -3.63
N CYS A 62 19.34 6.53 -3.26
CA CYS A 62 18.96 6.28 -1.88
C CYS A 62 19.89 5.20 -1.30
N ARG A 63 20.89 5.60 -0.50
CA ARG A 63 21.68 4.65 0.29
C ARG A 63 20.78 4.18 1.42
N SER A 64 20.19 3.00 1.25
CA SER A 64 19.58 2.26 2.36
C SER A 64 20.64 2.09 3.46
N SER A 65 20.22 2.11 4.73
CA SER A 65 21.08 1.83 5.88
C SER A 65 21.71 0.43 5.84
N GLY A 66 21.40 -0.38 4.83
CA GLY A 66 21.64 -1.82 4.86
C GLY A 66 20.52 -2.55 5.60
N SER A 67 19.46 -1.87 6.02
CA SER A 67 18.36 -2.48 6.77
C SER A 67 17.11 -2.69 5.92
N SER A 68 16.34 -3.72 6.23
CA SER A 68 15.09 -4.07 5.52
C SER A 68 14.17 -4.88 6.44
N LEU A 69 12.99 -5.26 5.96
CA LEU A 69 12.03 -6.06 6.73
C LEU A 69 12.22 -7.56 6.49
N ALA A 70 12.20 -8.34 7.55
CA ALA A 70 12.27 -9.79 7.50
C ALA A 70 11.42 -10.42 8.62
N LEU A 71 11.48 -11.74 8.73
CA LEU A 71 10.86 -12.51 9.80
C LEU A 71 11.88 -12.91 10.86
N ALA A 72 11.51 -12.74 12.12
CA ALA A 72 12.26 -13.25 13.26
C ALA A 72 11.32 -13.81 14.33
N SER A 73 11.90 -14.58 15.25
CA SER A 73 11.21 -15.02 16.46
C SER A 73 11.41 -13.98 17.57
N ILE A 74 10.33 -13.40 18.08
CA ILE A 74 10.38 -12.60 19.30
C ILE A 74 10.06 -13.50 20.51
N GLY A 75 10.93 -13.45 21.53
CA GLY A 75 10.77 -14.26 22.74
C GLY A 75 11.17 -15.73 22.54
N ARG A 76 10.40 -16.66 23.12
CA ARG A 76 10.70 -18.12 23.10
C ARG A 76 10.02 -18.87 21.95
N LYS A 77 9.59 -18.18 20.89
CA LYS A 77 8.94 -18.79 19.72
C LYS A 77 10.00 -19.50 18.85
N THR A 78 9.77 -20.74 18.48
CA THR A 78 10.68 -21.50 17.60
C THR A 78 10.50 -21.15 16.12
N CYS A 79 9.33 -20.62 15.77
CA CYS A 79 8.93 -20.28 14.41
C CYS A 79 9.00 -18.75 14.22
N PRO A 80 9.74 -18.23 13.22
CA PRO A 80 9.90 -16.80 13.01
C PRO A 80 8.67 -16.22 12.31
N LEU A 81 7.78 -15.60 13.08
CA LEU A 81 6.50 -15.07 12.58
C LEU A 81 6.42 -13.55 12.59
N ASP A 82 7.26 -12.90 13.38
CA ASP A 82 7.13 -11.49 13.70
C ASP A 82 7.90 -10.65 12.69
N VAL A 83 7.29 -9.55 12.23
CA VAL A 83 7.88 -8.66 11.24
C VAL A 83 8.87 -7.74 11.95
N VAL A 84 10.15 -7.82 11.56
CA VAL A 84 11.23 -7.05 12.19
C VAL A 84 12.05 -6.31 11.15
N VAL A 85 12.68 -5.21 11.57
CA VAL A 85 13.76 -4.56 10.82
C VAL A 85 15.05 -5.33 11.11
N VAL A 86 15.72 -5.79 10.06
CA VAL A 86 17.03 -6.47 10.13
C VAL A 86 18.08 -5.63 9.43
N ASP A 87 19.32 -5.69 9.93
CA ASP A 87 20.47 -5.08 9.27
C ASP A 87 21.06 -6.02 8.20
N LYS A 88 20.26 -6.31 7.18
CA LYS A 88 20.66 -7.09 6.00
C LYS A 88 20.20 -6.37 4.73
N TYR A 89 21.15 -6.24 3.80
CA TYR A 89 21.00 -5.48 2.55
C TYR A 89 19.76 -5.83 1.75
N GLN A 90 19.29 -7.08 1.85
CA GLN A 90 18.02 -7.52 1.30
C GLN A 90 17.29 -8.31 2.38
N GLY A 91 16.16 -7.77 2.84
CA GLY A 91 15.22 -8.46 3.72
C GLY A 91 14.45 -9.51 2.94
N LEU A 92 13.18 -9.71 3.27
CA LEU A 92 12.29 -10.58 2.51
C LEU A 92 11.45 -9.74 1.53
N PRO A 93 11.29 -10.18 0.27
CA PRO A 93 10.40 -9.53 -0.66
C PRO A 93 8.94 -9.70 -0.19
N LEU A 94 8.09 -8.74 -0.53
CA LEU A 94 6.67 -8.77 -0.24
C LEU A 94 5.84 -8.22 -1.40
N THR A 95 4.56 -8.59 -1.40
CA THR A 95 3.55 -8.09 -2.34
C THR A 95 2.54 -7.22 -1.62
N PHE A 96 1.96 -6.31 -2.40
CA PHE A 96 0.83 -5.48 -2.00
C PHE A 96 -0.38 -5.86 -2.83
N THR A 97 -1.51 -6.15 -2.18
CA THR A 97 -2.75 -6.49 -2.88
C THR A 97 -3.85 -5.57 -2.35
N PRO A 98 -4.38 -4.64 -3.17
CA PRO A 98 -5.43 -3.73 -2.73
C PRO A 98 -6.70 -4.52 -2.39
N VAL A 99 -7.39 -4.11 -1.32
CA VAL A 99 -8.66 -4.75 -0.91
C VAL A 99 -9.72 -4.58 -2.00
N ASN A 100 -9.74 -3.42 -2.65
CA ASN A 100 -10.58 -3.14 -3.81
C ASN A 100 -9.72 -3.15 -5.10
N PRO A 101 -9.79 -4.21 -5.94
CA PRO A 101 -8.81 -4.47 -6.99
C PRO A 101 -8.90 -3.58 -8.24
N ASN A 102 -9.75 -2.55 -8.25
CA ASN A 102 -10.20 -1.90 -9.49
C ASN A 102 -9.12 -1.21 -10.35
N LYS A 103 -7.85 -1.08 -9.92
CA LYS A 103 -6.85 -0.30 -10.67
C LYS A 103 -5.41 -0.85 -10.71
N GLY A 104 -5.11 -2.02 -10.13
CA GLY A 104 -3.78 -2.67 -10.19
C GLY A 104 -2.57 -1.82 -9.73
N VAL A 105 -2.83 -0.64 -9.19
CA VAL A 105 -1.85 0.36 -8.75
C VAL A 105 -2.18 0.66 -7.29
N ILE A 106 -1.16 0.64 -6.45
CA ILE A 106 -1.31 0.96 -5.03
C ILE A 106 -1.37 2.48 -4.85
N ARG A 107 -2.32 2.93 -4.04
CA ARG A 107 -2.56 4.35 -3.79
C ARG A 107 -2.40 4.66 -2.30
N VAL A 108 -2.07 5.90 -2.00
CA VAL A 108 -1.97 6.36 -0.62
C VAL A 108 -3.34 6.28 0.06
N SER A 109 -3.36 6.03 1.36
CA SER A 109 -4.59 5.98 2.17
C SER A 109 -5.67 4.98 1.72
N THR A 110 -5.34 4.04 0.83
CA THR A 110 -6.23 2.93 0.45
C THR A 110 -5.92 1.68 1.25
N ASP A 111 -6.93 0.83 1.44
CA ASP A 111 -6.78 -0.43 2.15
C ASP A 111 -6.06 -1.48 1.31
N LEU A 112 -5.05 -2.14 1.89
CA LEU A 112 -4.26 -3.17 1.22
C LEU A 112 -3.88 -4.32 2.15
N ASN A 113 -3.66 -5.46 1.54
CA ASN A 113 -3.02 -6.63 2.13
C ASN A 113 -1.52 -6.57 1.85
N ILE A 114 -0.72 -6.94 2.84
CA ILE A 114 0.73 -7.11 2.71
C ILE A 114 1.05 -8.58 2.96
N LYS A 115 1.88 -9.19 2.12
CA LYS A 115 2.28 -10.59 2.25
C LYS A 115 3.74 -10.76 1.89
N PHE A 116 4.51 -11.47 2.71
CA PHE A 116 5.85 -11.88 2.28
C PHE A 116 5.77 -12.86 1.09
N ALA A 117 6.55 -12.55 0.06
CA ALA A 117 6.67 -13.32 -1.19
C ALA A 117 7.78 -14.37 -1.09
N SER A 118 7.98 -14.93 0.10
CA SER A 118 8.93 -16.01 0.37
C SER A 118 8.18 -17.30 0.73
N ARG A 119 8.88 -18.43 0.63
CA ARG A 119 8.35 -19.71 1.14
C ARG A 119 8.21 -19.61 2.67
N PRO A 120 7.07 -19.99 3.25
CA PRO A 120 6.89 -19.95 4.70
C PRO A 120 7.85 -20.92 5.36
N THR A 121 8.63 -20.43 6.33
CA THR A 121 9.51 -21.28 7.15
C THR A 121 8.70 -22.23 8.03
N CYS A 122 7.50 -21.82 8.43
CA CYS A 122 6.63 -22.59 9.30
C CYS A 122 5.49 -23.21 8.51
N LEU A 123 5.33 -24.52 8.65
CA LEU A 123 4.36 -25.31 7.90
C LEU A 123 2.93 -24.80 8.18
N HIS A 124 2.11 -24.75 7.13
CA HIS A 124 0.71 -24.30 7.18
C HIS A 124 0.48 -22.88 7.73
N HIS A 125 1.52 -22.06 7.84
CA HIS A 125 1.39 -20.68 8.31
C HIS A 125 1.26 -19.68 7.17
N SER A 126 0.32 -18.74 7.30
CA SER A 126 0.10 -17.70 6.29
C SER A 126 1.14 -16.59 6.40
N MET A 127 1.71 -16.17 5.27
CA MET A 127 2.66 -15.03 5.18
C MET A 127 1.98 -13.66 5.10
N VAL A 128 0.65 -13.62 5.16
CA VAL A 128 -0.12 -12.37 5.17
C VAL A 128 0.06 -11.69 6.53
N TRP A 129 0.30 -10.39 6.50
CA TRP A 129 0.50 -9.58 7.69
C TRP A 129 -0.82 -9.36 8.43
N LYS A 130 -0.73 -9.26 9.75
CA LYS A 130 -1.80 -8.85 10.66
C LYS A 130 -1.21 -8.09 11.84
N LEU A 131 -2.08 -7.43 12.61
CA LEU A 131 -1.70 -6.99 13.95
C LEU A 131 -1.73 -8.18 14.91
N ASP A 132 -0.72 -8.29 15.75
CA ASP A 132 -0.71 -9.21 16.88
C ASP A 132 -1.61 -8.66 18.00
N SER A 133 -1.82 -9.47 19.05
CA SER A 133 -2.45 -8.99 20.28
C SER A 133 -1.72 -7.76 20.83
N PHE A 134 -2.48 -6.81 21.37
CA PHE A 134 -1.91 -5.62 22.01
C PHE A 134 -0.95 -6.02 23.15
N ASP A 135 0.31 -5.57 23.07
CA ASP A 135 1.28 -5.80 24.13
C ASP A 135 1.04 -4.77 25.23
N VAL A 136 0.45 -5.22 26.35
CA VAL A 136 0.10 -4.36 27.49
C VAL A 136 1.34 -3.74 28.15
N TYR A 137 2.48 -4.44 28.14
CA TYR A 137 3.72 -3.96 28.76
C TYR A 137 4.39 -2.90 27.90
N LYS A 138 4.40 -3.08 26.58
CA LYS A 138 4.96 -2.11 25.63
C LYS A 138 3.95 -1.07 25.16
N ARG A 139 2.68 -1.22 25.53
CA ARG A 139 1.54 -0.37 25.17
C ARG A 139 1.41 -0.13 23.66
N GLN A 140 1.62 -1.17 22.86
CA GLN A 140 1.57 -1.06 21.41
C GLN A 140 1.14 -2.36 20.72
N TRP A 141 0.63 -2.23 19.51
CA TRP A 141 0.43 -3.36 18.60
C TRP A 141 1.71 -3.63 17.81
N PHE A 142 1.95 -4.90 17.52
CA PHE A 142 3.03 -5.34 16.65
C PHE A 142 2.46 -5.91 15.37
N VAL A 143 3.26 -5.87 14.30
CA VAL A 143 2.92 -6.55 13.06
C VAL A 143 3.52 -7.95 13.09
N THR A 144 2.70 -8.95 12.80
CA THR A 144 3.09 -10.35 12.70
C THR A 144 2.45 -10.99 11.46
N THR A 145 2.78 -12.24 11.16
CA THR A 145 2.17 -13.00 10.06
C THR A 145 1.06 -13.92 10.56
N GLY A 146 0.38 -14.62 9.66
CA GLY A 146 -0.78 -15.47 9.99
C GLY A 146 -2.12 -14.78 9.77
N GLY A 147 -2.14 -13.70 9.00
CA GLY A 147 -3.37 -13.06 8.53
C GLY A 147 -4.05 -13.81 7.40
N VAL A 148 -5.19 -13.28 6.97
CA VAL A 148 -5.97 -13.75 5.82
C VAL A 148 -6.11 -12.58 4.85
N ILE A 149 -6.06 -12.85 3.54
CA ILE A 149 -6.30 -11.82 2.53
C ILE A 149 -7.74 -11.33 2.69
N ARG A 150 -7.89 -10.02 2.93
CA ARG A 150 -9.19 -9.38 3.05
C ARG A 150 -9.63 -8.80 1.72
N VAL A 151 -10.91 -8.98 1.45
CA VAL A 151 -11.66 -8.35 0.36
C VAL A 151 -12.63 -7.27 0.89
N SER A 152 -12.56 -6.94 2.20
CA SER A 152 -13.38 -5.94 2.90
C SER A 152 -12.60 -5.18 3.99
N THR A 153 -13.06 -3.99 4.38
CA THR A 153 -12.31 -2.87 4.99
C THR A 153 -12.10 -2.91 6.51
N ASP A 154 -12.22 -4.05 7.20
CA ASP A 154 -12.34 -4.04 8.68
C ASP A 154 -11.01 -4.01 9.48
N LEU A 155 -9.84 -3.98 8.85
CA LEU A 155 -8.54 -3.77 9.52
C LEU A 155 -7.45 -3.51 8.48
N ASN A 156 -6.97 -2.28 8.35
CA ASN A 156 -6.23 -1.88 7.15
C ASN A 156 -4.86 -1.30 7.48
N ILE A 157 -3.84 -1.86 6.85
CA ILE A 157 -2.55 -1.21 6.72
C ILE A 157 -2.70 -0.22 5.56
N LYS A 158 -2.43 1.06 5.83
CA LYS A 158 -2.47 2.13 4.83
C LYS A 158 -1.09 2.73 4.69
N PHE A 159 -0.71 3.05 3.46
CA PHE A 159 0.40 3.98 3.25
C PHE A 159 -0.06 5.38 3.61
N ALA A 160 0.56 5.96 4.64
CA ALA A 160 0.40 7.37 4.96
C ALA A 160 1.22 8.22 3.98
N SER A 161 0.82 9.48 3.79
CA SER A 161 1.53 10.47 2.96
C SER A 161 2.91 10.91 3.51
N ARG A 162 3.45 10.23 4.54
CA ARG A 162 4.80 10.46 5.06
C ARG A 162 5.80 9.56 4.31
N PRO A 163 7.04 10.02 4.06
CA PRO A 163 7.96 9.34 3.15
C PRO A 163 8.32 7.95 3.70
N THR A 164 7.82 6.91 3.04
CA THR A 164 8.29 5.54 3.17
C THR A 164 8.80 5.10 1.81
N CYS A 165 10.06 4.66 1.73
CA CYS A 165 10.70 4.28 0.47
C CYS A 165 10.54 2.78 0.20
N LEU A 166 10.21 2.43 -1.05
CA LEU A 166 9.99 1.05 -1.51
C LEU A 166 10.91 0.73 -2.69
N HIS A 167 11.53 -0.46 -2.74
CA HIS A 167 12.44 -0.89 -3.81
C HIS A 167 11.86 -2.07 -4.60
N HIS A 168 11.80 -1.99 -5.94
CA HIS A 168 11.32 -3.07 -6.83
C HIS A 168 12.39 -4.15 -7.04
N SER A 169 12.06 -5.44 -6.93
CA SER A 169 12.97 -6.53 -7.32
C SER A 169 12.97 -6.68 -8.84
N MET A 170 14.14 -6.73 -9.49
CA MET A 170 14.23 -7.22 -10.87
C MET A 170 13.95 -8.72 -10.93
#